data_AF-A0A1E2WDP1-F1
#
_entry.id   AF-A0A1E2WDP1-F1
#
_cell.length_a   1.000
_cell.length_b   1.000
_cell.length_c   1.000
_cell.angle_alpha   90.00
_cell.angle_beta   90.00
_cell.angle_gamma   90.00
#
_symmetry.space_group_name_H-M   'P 1'
#
loop_
_entity.id
_entity.type
_entity.pdbx_description
1 polymer ?
#
loop_
_entity_poly.entity_id
_entity_poly.type
_entity_poly.pdbx_seq_one_letter_code
_entity_poly.pdbx_strand_id
1 'polypeptide(L)'
;MPRDDKSEVSRRDSSDIIGYEDFLSALKSRISSAQLRAAVAVNKELVLLYWQIGRDILNRQQQQGWGAKVITRLAADLQKAFPEMKGFSLRNLKYMRAFAEAYPDEQLVQEVLALISWHHNLAFKVPLFKGDLGGSRYMQLHIKLV
;
A
#
# COMPACT_ATOMS: atom_id res chain seq x y z
N MET A 1 -0.05 -14.99 71.11
CA MET A 1 0.39 -13.97 70.12
C MET A 1 0.51 -14.64 68.76
N PRO A 2 -0.22 -14.19 67.72
CA PRO A 2 -0.13 -14.77 66.37
C PRO A 2 1.15 -14.31 65.67
N ARG A 3 1.81 -15.25 64.97
CA ARG A 3 3.02 -15.03 64.18
C ARG A 3 2.66 -14.41 62.82
N ASP A 4 3.51 -13.48 62.38
CA ASP A 4 3.47 -12.82 61.07
C ASP A 4 3.49 -13.82 59.91
N ASP A 5 2.33 -13.99 59.26
CA ASP A 5 2.17 -14.68 57.98
C ASP A 5 2.27 -13.69 56.81
N LYS A 6 3.48 -13.20 56.54
CA LYS A 6 3.79 -12.38 55.35
C LYS A 6 4.80 -13.04 54.41
N SER A 7 5.18 -14.29 54.68
CA SER A 7 6.24 -15.00 53.95
C SER A 7 5.74 -16.03 52.94
N GLU A 8 4.44 -16.31 52.88
CA GLU A 8 3.83 -17.23 51.90
C GLU A 8 3.34 -16.55 50.61
N VAL A 9 3.03 -15.25 50.65
CA VAL A 9 2.46 -14.54 49.48
C VAL A 9 3.53 -14.20 48.42
N SER A 10 4.81 -14.13 48.79
CA SER A 10 5.89 -13.70 47.88
C SER A 10 6.54 -14.84 47.07
N ARG A 11 6.16 -16.10 47.25
CA ARG A 11 6.76 -17.27 46.56
C ARG A 11 5.94 -17.82 45.39
N ARG A 12 4.75 -17.26 45.10
CA ARG A 12 3.86 -17.71 44.02
C ARG A 12 4.01 -16.93 42.71
N ASP A 13 4.96 -16.01 42.62
CA ASP A 13 5.17 -15.19 41.41
C ASP A 13 6.27 -15.76 40.49
N SER A 14 7.05 -16.77 40.93
CA SER A 14 8.22 -17.26 40.18
C SER A 14 8.04 -18.63 39.51
N SER A 15 6.84 -19.21 39.56
CA SER A 15 6.45 -20.24 38.58
C SER A 15 6.03 -19.57 37.28
N ASP A 16 6.91 -18.69 36.79
CA ASP A 16 6.86 -18.03 35.49
C ASP A 16 6.40 -19.07 34.49
N ILE A 17 5.23 -18.80 33.93
CA ILE A 17 4.39 -19.72 33.17
C ILE A 17 5.26 -20.48 32.17
N ILE A 18 5.61 -21.74 32.49
CA ILE A 18 6.45 -22.56 31.62
C ILE A 18 5.73 -22.66 30.27
N GLY A 19 6.33 -22.09 29.23
CA GLY A 19 5.77 -22.02 27.88
C GLY A 19 5.01 -20.73 27.52
N TYR A 20 4.93 -19.73 28.39
CA TYR A 20 4.31 -18.44 28.04
C TYR A 20 5.10 -17.65 27.00
N GLU A 21 6.43 -17.59 27.11
CA GLU A 21 7.26 -16.90 26.11
C GLU A 21 7.15 -17.58 24.73
N ASP A 22 7.10 -18.91 24.70
CA ASP A 22 6.88 -19.66 23.46
C ASP A 22 5.48 -19.40 22.89
N PHE A 23 4.45 -19.39 23.73
CA PHE A 23 3.08 -19.06 23.35
C PHE A 23 2.98 -17.62 22.83
N LEU A 24 3.59 -16.65 23.51
CA LEU A 24 3.61 -15.24 23.14
C LEU A 24 4.35 -15.04 21.81
N SER A 25 5.48 -15.70 21.61
CA SER A 25 6.24 -15.69 20.36
C SER A 25 5.41 -16.27 19.20
N ALA A 26 4.78 -17.42 19.41
CA ALA A 26 3.89 -18.04 18.43
C ALA A 26 2.70 -17.12 18.08
N LEU A 27 2.12 -16.45 19.07
CA LEU A 27 1.01 -15.52 18.85
C LEU A 27 1.45 -14.29 18.06
N LYS A 28 2.58 -13.68 18.42
CA LYS A 28 3.18 -12.56 17.67
C LYS A 28 3.41 -12.94 16.21
N SER A 29 4.01 -14.11 15.95
CA SER A 29 4.26 -14.62 14.60
C SER A 29 2.97 -14.79 13.79
N ARG A 30 1.91 -15.34 14.40
CA ARG A 30 0.59 -15.50 13.76
C ARG A 30 -0.04 -14.15 13.42
N ILE A 31 0.05 -13.17 14.33
CA ILE A 31 -0.48 -11.82 14.12
C ILE A 31 0.28 -11.14 12.96
N SER A 32 1.61 -11.13 13.00
CA SER A 32 2.42 -10.52 11.94
C SER A 32 2.16 -11.18 10.58
N SER A 33 2.03 -12.51 10.55
CA SER A 33 1.71 -13.24 9.32
C SER A 33 0.33 -12.89 8.78
N ALA A 34 -0.67 -12.71 9.66
CA ALA A 34 -2.01 -12.29 9.27
C ALA A 34 -2.02 -10.86 8.72
N GLN A 35 -1.32 -9.94 9.37
CA GLN A 35 -1.17 -8.55 8.90
C GLN A 35 -0.47 -8.49 7.55
N LEU A 36 0.59 -9.27 7.34
CA LEU A 36 1.29 -9.34 6.05
C LEU A 36 0.36 -9.82 4.93
N ARG A 37 -0.39 -10.90 5.15
CA ARG A 37 -1.35 -11.40 4.14
C ARG A 37 -2.42 -10.36 3.81
N ALA A 38 -2.95 -9.68 4.81
CA ALA A 38 -3.92 -8.60 4.59
C ALA A 38 -3.31 -7.46 3.77
N ALA A 39 -2.09 -7.02 4.12
CA ALA A 39 -1.39 -5.97 3.39
C ALA A 39 -1.12 -6.35 1.93
N VAL A 40 -0.70 -7.60 1.66
CA VAL A 40 -0.48 -8.10 0.29
C VAL A 40 -1.79 -8.12 -0.50
N ALA A 41 -2.88 -8.61 0.10
CA ALA A 41 -4.20 -8.62 -0.55
C ALA A 41 -4.67 -7.21 -0.90
N VAL A 42 -4.57 -6.26 0.05
CA VAL A 42 -4.93 -4.86 -0.18
C VAL A 42 -4.05 -4.22 -1.25
N ASN A 43 -2.74 -4.47 -1.24
CA ASN A 43 -1.83 -3.94 -2.25
C ASN A 43 -2.18 -4.46 -3.65
N LYS A 44 -2.52 -5.75 -3.77
CA LYS A 44 -2.93 -6.34 -5.06
C LYS A 44 -4.15 -5.64 -5.64
N GLU A 45 -5.19 -5.44 -4.83
CA GLU A 45 -6.40 -4.73 -5.24
C GLU A 45 -6.13 -3.28 -5.62
N LEU A 46 -5.30 -2.56 -4.83
CA LEU A 46 -4.95 -1.18 -5.13
C LEU A 46 -4.17 -1.02 -6.43
N VAL A 47 -3.18 -1.89 -6.70
CA VAL A 47 -2.41 -1.86 -7.95
C VAL A 47 -3.30 -2.15 -9.15
N LEU A 48 -4.19 -3.14 -9.04
CA LEU A 48 -5.13 -3.47 -10.11
C LEU A 48 -6.10 -2.32 -10.38
N LEU A 49 -6.69 -1.73 -9.34
CA LEU A 49 -7.57 -0.57 -9.45
C LEU A 49 -6.88 0.60 -10.17
N TYR A 50 -5.65 0.90 -9.78
CA TYR A 50 -4.86 1.98 -10.38
C TYR A 50 -4.55 1.72 -11.85
N TRP A 51 -4.28 0.47 -12.22
CA TRP A 51 -4.13 0.08 -13.61
C TRP A 51 -5.43 0.25 -14.40
N GLN A 52 -6.56 -0.23 -13.87
CA GLN A 52 -7.88 -0.12 -14.52
C GLN A 52 -8.28 1.34 -14.75
N ILE A 53 -8.08 2.22 -13.76
CA ILE A 53 -8.30 3.67 -13.92
C ILE A 53 -7.42 4.23 -15.04
N GLY A 54 -6.16 3.80 -15.12
CA GLY A 54 -5.27 4.19 -16.20
C GLY A 54 -5.77 3.76 -17.59
N ARG A 55 -6.26 2.52 -17.71
CA ARG A 55 -6.86 1.97 -18.94
C ARG A 55 -8.10 2.75 -19.34
N ASP A 56 -8.97 3.07 -18.39
CA ASP A 56 -10.18 3.85 -18.65
C ASP A 56 -9.84 5.26 -19.14
N ILE A 57 -8.84 5.90 -18.55
CA ILE A 57 -8.36 7.20 -19.02
C ILE A 57 -7.89 7.08 -20.48
N LEU A 58 -7.02 6.10 -20.80
CA LEU A 58 -6.52 5.90 -22.17
C LEU A 58 -7.66 5.68 -23.18
N ASN A 59 -8.61 4.82 -22.84
CA ASN A 59 -9.78 4.53 -23.68
C ASN A 59 -10.61 5.79 -23.95
N ARG A 60 -10.87 6.61 -22.92
CA ARG A 60 -11.61 7.87 -23.06
C ARG A 60 -10.82 8.92 -23.83
N GLN A 61 -9.49 8.97 -23.69
CA GLN A 61 -8.65 9.83 -24.52
C GLN A 61 -8.76 9.47 -26.00
N GLN A 62 -8.74 8.17 -26.34
CA GLN A 62 -8.83 7.71 -27.71
C GLN A 62 -10.22 7.91 -28.32
N GLN A 63 -11.29 7.63 -27.57
CA GLN A 63 -12.67 7.67 -28.09
C GLN A 63 -13.31 9.06 -28.05
N GLN A 64 -12.94 9.89 -27.07
CA GLN A 64 -13.62 11.15 -26.78
C GLN A 64 -12.69 12.37 -26.77
N GLY A 65 -11.40 12.18 -27.09
CA GLY A 65 -10.42 13.27 -27.16
C GLY A 65 -10.16 13.93 -25.81
N TRP A 66 -10.26 13.19 -24.69
CA TRP A 66 -10.03 13.75 -23.35
C TRP A 66 -8.64 14.40 -23.22
N GLY A 67 -8.64 15.72 -23.10
CA GLY A 67 -7.44 16.51 -22.82
C GLY A 67 -7.14 16.65 -21.34
N ALA A 68 -6.05 17.37 -21.03
CA ALA A 68 -5.57 17.58 -19.66
C ALA A 68 -6.63 18.16 -18.70
N LYS A 69 -7.54 19.02 -19.20
CA LYS A 69 -8.61 19.64 -18.38
C LYS A 69 -9.58 18.61 -17.79
N VAL A 70 -9.90 17.54 -18.53
CA VAL A 70 -10.82 16.50 -18.06
C VAL A 70 -10.17 15.67 -16.96
N ILE A 71 -8.88 15.34 -17.09
CA ILE A 71 -8.13 14.61 -16.07
C ILE A 71 -8.00 15.45 -14.78
N THR A 72 -7.79 16.76 -14.90
CA THR A 72 -7.77 17.67 -13.73
C THR A 72 -9.11 17.66 -12.99
N ARG A 73 -10.22 17.72 -13.71
CA ARG A 73 -11.56 17.64 -13.11
C ARG A 73 -11.79 16.28 -12.44
N LEU A 74 -11.46 15.19 -13.13
CA LEU A 74 -11.60 13.84 -12.60
C LEU A 74 -10.81 13.66 -11.29
N ALA A 75 -9.58 14.16 -11.24
CA ALA A 75 -8.77 14.11 -10.01
C ALA A 75 -9.44 14.86 -8.85
N ALA A 76 -9.95 16.06 -9.09
CA ALA A 76 -10.64 16.85 -8.08
C ALA A 76 -11.93 16.16 -7.59
N ASP A 77 -12.72 15.61 -8.52
CA ASP A 77 -13.96 14.90 -8.20
C ASP A 77 -13.69 13.63 -7.38
N LEU A 78 -12.65 12.86 -7.73
CA LEU A 78 -12.25 11.66 -6.99
C LEU A 78 -11.69 11.99 -5.59
N GLN A 79 -10.88 13.05 -5.45
CA GLN A 79 -10.39 13.47 -4.14
C GLN A 79 -11.52 13.95 -3.23
N LYS A 80 -12.54 14.60 -3.80
CA LYS A 80 -13.72 15.01 -3.05
C LYS A 80 -14.58 13.82 -2.62
N ALA A 81 -14.74 12.82 -3.49
CA ALA A 81 -15.51 11.62 -3.20
C ALA A 81 -14.80 10.69 -2.20
N PHE A 82 -13.47 10.66 -2.22
CA PHE A 82 -12.64 9.76 -1.40
C PHE A 82 -11.55 10.54 -0.65
N PRO A 83 -11.91 11.40 0.32
CA PRO A 83 -10.96 12.30 0.99
C PRO A 83 -9.86 11.56 1.78
N GLU A 84 -10.16 10.36 2.29
CA GLU A 84 -9.20 9.51 3.00
C GLU A 84 -8.15 8.86 2.08
N MET A 85 -8.43 8.80 0.76
CA MET A 85 -7.56 8.16 -0.22
C MET A 85 -6.60 9.15 -0.87
N LYS A 86 -5.33 9.10 -0.46
CA LYS A 86 -4.26 9.96 -1.02
C LYS A 86 -3.86 9.62 -2.46
N GLY A 87 -4.39 8.53 -3.01
CA GLY A 87 -4.06 8.00 -4.34
C GLY A 87 -4.66 8.75 -5.53
N PHE A 88 -5.57 9.72 -5.35
CA PHE A 88 -6.29 10.33 -6.48
C PHE A 88 -5.85 11.74 -6.87
N SER A 89 -4.60 12.11 -6.56
CA SER A 89 -4.05 13.37 -7.08
C SER A 89 -3.91 13.35 -8.61
N LEU A 90 -3.98 14.51 -9.25
CA LEU A 90 -3.76 14.66 -10.70
C LEU A 90 -2.46 14.00 -11.18
N ARG A 91 -1.38 14.13 -10.39
CA ARG A 91 -0.11 13.48 -10.67
C ARG A 91 -0.25 11.95 -10.66
N ASN A 92 -0.95 11.39 -9.67
CA ASN A 92 -1.11 9.93 -9.60
C ASN A 92 -2.01 9.40 -10.71
N LEU A 93 -3.07 10.11 -11.13
CA LEU A 93 -3.85 9.72 -12.32
C LEU A 93 -3.01 9.69 -13.60
N LYS A 94 -2.08 10.65 -13.77
CA LYS A 94 -1.13 10.61 -14.90
C LYS A 94 -0.22 9.38 -14.83
N TYR A 95 0.19 8.98 -13.63
CA TYR A 95 0.97 7.76 -13.43
C TYR A 95 0.16 6.50 -13.68
N MET A 96 -1.09 6.42 -13.20
CA MET A 96 -2.02 5.32 -13.50
C MET A 96 -2.16 5.13 -15.01
N ARG A 97 -2.36 6.23 -15.74
CA ARG A 97 -2.41 6.22 -17.21
C ARG A 97 -1.11 5.69 -17.84
N ALA A 98 0.04 6.21 -17.43
CA ALA A 98 1.34 5.76 -17.94
C ALA A 98 1.62 4.29 -17.60
N PHE A 99 1.20 3.83 -16.42
CA PHE A 99 1.31 2.44 -15.98
C PHE A 99 0.47 1.52 -16.87
N ALA A 100 -0.78 1.90 -17.14
CA ALA A 100 -1.66 1.18 -18.05
C ALA A 100 -1.20 1.17 -19.51
N GLU A 101 -0.50 2.23 -19.94
CA GLU A 101 0.11 2.33 -21.26
C GLU A 101 1.34 1.41 -21.38
N ALA A 102 2.16 1.34 -20.33
CA ALA A 102 3.36 0.52 -20.28
C ALA A 102 3.07 -0.98 -20.16
N TYR A 103 1.97 -1.35 -19.52
CA TYR A 103 1.57 -2.73 -19.28
C TYR A 103 0.15 -2.97 -19.79
N PRO A 104 -0.05 -3.23 -21.10
CA PRO A 104 -1.39 -3.42 -21.66
C PRO A 104 -2.04 -4.75 -21.28
N ASP A 105 -1.25 -5.73 -20.82
CA ASP A 105 -1.72 -7.06 -20.44
C ASP A 105 -2.13 -7.10 -18.95
N GLU A 106 -3.41 -7.35 -18.70
CA GLU A 106 -3.99 -7.44 -17.36
C GLU A 106 -3.45 -8.65 -16.57
N GLN A 107 -3.20 -9.79 -17.21
CA GLN A 107 -2.74 -11.00 -16.52
C GLN A 107 -1.38 -10.76 -15.88
N LEU A 108 -0.46 -10.12 -16.61
CA LEU A 108 0.85 -9.74 -16.09
C LEU A 108 0.74 -8.78 -14.89
N VAL A 109 -0.20 -7.84 -14.93
CA VAL A 109 -0.43 -6.91 -13.82
C VAL A 109 -0.94 -7.64 -12.58
N GLN A 110 -1.93 -8.52 -12.73
CA GLN A 110 -2.54 -9.26 -11.64
C GLN A 110 -1.60 -10.27 -10.98
N GLU A 111 -0.73 -10.92 -11.76
CA GLU A 111 0.15 -11.98 -11.29
C GLU A 111 1.48 -11.46 -10.73
N VAL A 112 2.09 -10.47 -11.40
CA VAL A 112 3.47 -10.05 -11.10
C VAL A 112 3.52 -8.70 -10.41
N LEU A 113 2.87 -7.69 -10.99
CA LEU A 113 3.04 -6.31 -10.53
C LEU A 113 2.22 -5.99 -9.27
N ALA A 114 1.14 -6.73 -9.02
CA ALA A 114 0.30 -6.60 -7.84
C ALA A 114 0.98 -7.10 -6.55
N LEU A 115 2.04 -7.89 -6.67
CA LEU A 115 2.85 -8.37 -5.54
C LEU A 115 3.89 -7.32 -5.08
N ILE A 116 4.11 -6.28 -5.87
CA ILE A 116 5.05 -5.21 -5.59
C ILE A 116 4.26 -3.96 -5.18
N SER A 117 4.78 -3.18 -4.23
CA SER A 117 4.11 -1.96 -3.79
C SER A 117 3.88 -0.98 -4.96
N TRP A 118 2.77 -0.24 -4.95
CA TRP A 118 2.52 0.82 -5.94
C TRP A 118 3.71 1.79 -6.09
N HIS A 119 4.36 2.15 -4.99
CA HIS A 119 5.54 3.02 -5.00
C HIS A 119 6.71 2.42 -5.77
N HIS A 120 6.93 1.10 -5.65
CA HIS A 120 7.95 0.43 -6.45
C HIS A 120 7.56 0.39 -7.93
N ASN A 121 6.29 0.17 -8.26
CA ASN A 121 5.82 0.27 -9.65
C ASN A 121 6.10 1.65 -10.26
N LEU A 122 5.92 2.74 -9.47
CA LEU A 122 6.32 4.09 -9.88
C LEU A 122 7.84 4.25 -10.05
N ALA A 123 8.63 3.68 -9.12
CA ALA A 123 10.08 3.81 -9.12
C ALA A 123 10.77 3.06 -10.27
N PHE A 124 10.29 1.85 -10.59
CA PHE A 124 10.93 0.99 -11.59
C PHE A 124 10.66 1.45 -13.04
N LYS A 125 9.52 2.08 -13.37
CA LYS A 125 9.21 2.48 -14.76
C LYS A 125 8.24 3.66 -14.93
N VAL A 126 8.58 4.83 -14.40
CA VAL A 126 8.05 6.12 -14.91
C VAL A 126 9.12 7.05 -15.53
N PRO A 127 10.45 6.91 -15.32
CA PRO A 127 11.40 7.83 -15.97
C PRO A 127 12.03 7.40 -17.30
N LEU A 128 11.72 6.24 -17.92
CA LEU A 128 12.55 5.78 -19.06
C LEU A 128 11.98 5.91 -20.48
N PHE A 129 10.74 6.36 -20.71
CA PHE A 129 10.24 6.49 -22.09
C PHE A 129 9.29 7.67 -22.31
N LYS A 130 9.81 8.89 -22.21
CA LYS A 130 9.86 9.92 -23.29
C LYS A 130 10.11 11.30 -22.67
N GLY A 131 10.93 12.07 -23.38
CA GLY A 131 11.57 13.28 -22.92
C GLY A 131 10.61 14.39 -22.48
N ASP A 132 11.21 15.27 -21.68
CA ASP A 132 10.70 16.54 -21.20
C ASP A 132 9.74 16.44 -20.00
N LEU A 133 10.31 16.55 -18.81
CA LEU A 133 9.83 17.40 -17.71
C LEU A 133 10.94 17.43 -16.64
N GLY A 134 11.73 18.50 -16.67
CA GLY A 134 12.85 18.71 -15.75
C GLY A 134 12.46 18.92 -14.29
N GLY A 135 13.48 18.86 -13.43
CA GLY A 135 13.44 19.46 -12.10
C GLY A 135 13.42 18.47 -10.94
N SER A 136 14.62 17.98 -10.61
CA SER A 136 15.03 17.36 -9.36
C SER A 136 14.34 17.90 -8.09
N ARG A 137 13.71 17.01 -7.32
CA ARG A 137 13.88 16.95 -5.85
C ARG A 137 13.32 15.64 -5.29
N TYR A 138 14.20 14.69 -5.03
CA TYR A 138 13.93 13.48 -4.28
C TYR A 138 13.61 13.87 -2.83
N MET A 139 12.35 13.69 -2.40
CA MET A 139 12.05 13.63 -0.98
C MET A 139 12.27 12.21 -0.50
N GLN A 140 13.31 12.04 0.31
CA GLN A 140 13.35 10.97 1.30
C GLN A 140 12.07 11.05 2.14
N LEU A 141 11.37 9.95 2.35
CA LEU A 141 10.64 9.75 3.60
C LEU A 141 10.34 8.27 3.83
N HIS A 142 10.42 7.90 5.11
CA HIS A 142 10.39 6.57 5.67
C HIS A 142 9.11 5.79 5.31
N ILE A 143 9.30 4.58 4.80
CA ILE A 143 8.30 3.52 4.84
C ILE A 143 8.27 3.00 6.28
N LYS A 144 7.25 3.38 7.06
CA LYS A 144 6.78 2.53 8.15
C LYS A 144 5.61 1.71 7.62
N LEU A 145 5.87 0.42 7.43
CA LEU A 145 4.84 -0.60 7.55
C LEU A 145 4.41 -0.59 9.02
N VAL A 146 3.31 0.09 9.33
CA VAL A 146 2.34 -0.23 10.39
C VAL A 146 0.97 0.10 9.84
#